data_AF-A0A1H1GAY6-F1
#
_entry.id   AF-A0A1H1GAY6-F1
#
_cell.length_a   1.000
_cell.length_b   1.000
_cell.length_c   1.000
_cell.angle_alpha   90.00
_cell.angle_beta   90.00
_cell.angle_gamma   90.00
#
_symmetry.space_group_name_H-M   'P 1'
#
loop_
_entity.id
_entity.type
_entity.pdbx_description
1 polymer ?
#
loop_
_entity_poly.entity_id
_entity_poly.type
_entity_poly.pdbx_seq_one_letter_code
_entity_poly.pdbx_strand_id
1 'polypeptide(L)' 'MTLKFVNSEIDKPEIVQCSRSSMAKVMAWSRSQYAGDDYQVFANSKLVPTDFNGELIPPQIELTANQSI' A
#
# COMPACT_ATOMS: atom_id res chain seq x y z
N MET A 1 11.13 2.22 8.42
CA MET A 1 9.74 2.63 8.20
C MET A 1 8.82 1.55 8.71
N THR A 2 7.58 1.91 9.04
CA THR A 2 6.58 0.98 9.54
C THR A 2 5.52 0.77 8.49
N LEU A 3 5.29 -0.48 8.11
CA LEU A 3 4.15 -0.91 7.31
C LEU A 3 3.08 -1.47 8.24
N LYS A 4 1.82 -1.11 7.99
CA LYS A 4 0.65 -1.67 8.67
C LYS A 4 -0.28 -2.23 7.60
N PHE A 5 -0.58 -3.51 7.70
CA PHE A 5 -1.51 -4.22 6.83
C PHE A 5 -2.84 -4.37 7.58
N VAL A 6 -3.90 -3.84 7.00
CA VAL A 6 -5.24 -3.86 7.57
C VAL A 6 -6.14 -4.62 6.61
N ASN A 7 -6.82 -5.65 7.09
CA ASN A 7 -7.79 -6.42 6.33
C ASN A 7 -9.06 -6.50 7.18
N SER A 8 -10.24 -6.34 6.57
CA SER A 8 -11.52 -6.37 7.27
C SER A 8 -11.83 -7.73 7.90
N GLU A 9 -11.23 -8.81 7.39
CA GLU A 9 -11.43 -10.16 7.89
C GLU A 9 -10.49 -10.53 9.06
N ILE A 10 -9.47 -9.71 9.33
CA ILE A 10 -8.46 -9.99 10.36
C ILE A 10 -8.66 -9.05 11.55
N ASP A 11 -8.88 -9.65 12.73
CA ASP A 11 -9.19 -8.93 13.98
C ASP A 11 -8.04 -7.99 14.44
N LYS A 12 -6.80 -8.27 14.02
CA LYS A 12 -5.64 -7.45 14.35
C LYS A 12 -4.79 -7.14 13.11
N PRO A 13 -4.49 -5.85 12.86
CA PRO A 13 -3.64 -5.47 11.75
C PRO A 13 -2.19 -5.90 11.99
N GLU A 14 -1.53 -6.38 10.95
CA GLU A 14 -0.14 -6.80 10.99
C GLU A 14 0.78 -5.59 10.83
N ILE A 15 1.83 -5.51 11.65
CA ILE A 15 2.77 -4.38 11.65
C ILE A 15 4.18 -4.89 11.39
N VAL A 16 4.82 -4.40 10.33
CA VAL A 16 6.16 -4.81 9.91
C VAL A 16 7.08 -3.59 9.85
N GLN A 17 8.25 -3.68 10.48
CA GLN A 17 9.31 -2.70 10.31
C GLN A 17 10.23 -3.12 9.17
N CYS A 18 10.42 -2.24 8.19
CA CYS A 18 11.31 -2.48 7.06
C CYS A 18 12.06 -1.22 6.62
N SER A 19 13.09 -1.38 5.81
CA SER A 19 13.71 -0.27 5.08
C SER A 19 12.82 0.17 3.92
N ARG A 20 13.03 1.39 3.40
CA ARG A 20 12.33 1.87 2.20
C ARG A 20 12.64 1.02 0.97
N SER A 21 13.87 0.52 0.85
CA SER A 21 14.30 -0.35 -0.26
C SER A 21 13.65 -1.73 -0.23
N SER A 22 13.26 -2.22 0.94
CA SER A 22 12.59 -3.53 1.08
C SER A 22 11.07 -3.44 1.01
N MET A 23 10.49 -2.24 1.05
CA MET A 23 9.05 -1.99 1.12
C MET A 23 8.27 -2.77 0.05
N ALA A 24 8.68 -2.66 -1.22
CA ALA A 24 8.02 -3.34 -2.34
C ALA A 24 8.01 -4.87 -2.19
N LYS A 25 9.12 -5.45 -1.70
CA LYS A 25 9.23 -6.90 -1.49
C LYS A 25 8.36 -7.37 -0.33
N VAL A 26 8.30 -6.60 0.76
CA VAL A 26 7.46 -6.90 1.93
C VAL A 26 5.98 -6.82 1.56
N MET A 27 5.57 -5.82 0.78
CA MET A 27 4.21 -5.71 0.27
C MET A 27 3.83 -6.89 -0.64
N ALA A 28 4.70 -7.25 -1.59
CA ALA A 28 4.47 -8.39 -2.48
C ALA A 28 4.36 -9.72 -1.71
N TRP A 29 5.22 -9.93 -0.70
CA TRP A 29 5.13 -11.09 0.18
C TRP A 29 3.81 -11.11 0.94
N SER A 30 3.40 -9.99 1.56
CA SER A 30 2.13 -9.90 2.29
C SER A 30 0.94 -10.22 1.36
N ARG A 31 0.94 -9.71 0.11
CA ARG A 31 -0.11 -10.04 -0.88
C ARG A 31 -0.19 -11.53 -1.17
N SER A 32 0.94 -12.22 -1.29
CA SER A 32 0.92 -13.67 -1.53
C SER A 32 0.22 -14.47 -0.44
N GLN A 33 0.15 -13.95 0.79
CA GLN A 33 -0.53 -14.58 1.92
C GLN A 33 -2.04 -14.31 1.94
N TYR A 34 -2.46 -13.12 1.50
CA TYR A 34 -3.84 -12.64 1.56
C TYR A 34 -4.40 -12.40 0.15
N ALA A 35 -4.13 -13.31 -0.79
CA ALA A 35 -4.56 -13.20 -2.17
C ALA A 35 -6.10 -13.38 -2.28
N GLY A 36 -6.79 -12.36 -2.80
CA GLY A 36 -8.25 -12.31 -2.88
C GLY A 36 -8.92 -11.41 -1.84
N ASP A 37 -8.23 -11.10 -0.75
CA ASP A 37 -8.78 -10.25 0.31
C ASP A 37 -8.60 -8.76 -0.02
N ASP A 38 -9.49 -7.93 0.51
CA ASP A 38 -9.44 -6.48 0.42
C ASP A 38 -8.61 -5.93 1.59
N TYR A 39 -7.32 -5.71 1.36
CA TYR A 39 -6.40 -5.22 2.39
C TYR A 39 -5.85 -3.83 2.05
N GLN A 40 -5.78 -2.98 3.06
CA GLN A 40 -5.21 -1.64 3.02
C GLN A 40 -3.80 -1.66 3.61
N VAL A 41 -2.84 -1.05 2.92
CA VAL A 41 -1.46 -0.92 3.38
C VAL A 41 -1.20 0.53 3.80
N PHE A 42 -0.65 0.72 4.99
CA PHE A 42 -0.21 2.04 5.46
C PHE A 42 1.30 2.05 5.66
N ALA A 43 1.99 3.03 5.09
CA ALA A 43 3.42 3.28 5.30
C ALA A 43 3.61 4.53 6.18
N ASN A 44 4.20 4.36 7.36
CA ASN A 44 4.35 5.41 8.37
C ASN A 44 3.03 6.16 8.62
N SER A 45 1.94 5.41 8.80
CA SER A 45 0.57 5.90 8.99
C SER A 45 -0.08 6.63 7.80
N LYS A 46 0.55 6.63 6.62
CA LYS A 46 -0.07 7.12 5.37
C LYS A 46 -0.58 5.94 4.54
N LEU A 47 -1.81 6.02 4.06
CA LEU A 47 -2.37 5.03 3.16
C LEU A 47 -1.52 4.98 1.88
N VAL A 48 -1.14 3.78 1.50
CA VAL A 48 -0.42 3.50 0.27
C VAL A 48 -1.45 3.08 -0.76
N PRO A 49 -1.67 3.86 -1.83
CA PRO A 49 -2.60 3.47 -2.87
C PRO A 49 -2.07 2.25 -3.61
N THR A 50 -2.90 1.21 -3.65
CA THR A 50 -2.64 -0.03 -4.37
C THR A 50 -3.76 -0.29 -5.37
N ASP A 51 -3.44 -0.97 -6.46
CA ASP A 51 -4.45 -1.41 -7.43
C ASP A 51 -5.21 -2.63 -6.90
N PHE A 52 -6.18 -3.14 -7.68
CA PHE A 52 -6.93 -4.35 -7.33
C PHE A 52 -6.06 -5.62 -7.23
N ASN A 53 -4.85 -5.59 -7.79
CA ASN A 53 -3.87 -6.66 -7.67
C ASN A 53 -3.01 -6.51 -6.40
N GLY A 54 -3.06 -5.36 -5.73
CA GLY A 54 -2.24 -5.05 -4.57
C GLY A 54 -0.87 -4.46 -4.92
N GLU A 55 -0.66 -4.09 -6.19
CA GLU A 55 0.55 -3.42 -6.64
C GLU A 55 0.51 -1.93 -6.29
N LEU A 56 1.68 -1.34 -6.06
CA LEU A 56 1.80 0.10 -5.82
C LEU A 56 1.29 0.87 -7.03
N ILE A 57 0.24 1.67 -6.85
CA ILE A 57 -0.12 2.67 -7.85
C ILE A 57 0.95 3.76 -7.74
N PRO A 58 1.72 4.05 -8.80
CA PRO A 58 2.64 5.17 -8.79
C PRO A 58 1.85 6.43 -8.41
N PRO A 59 2.42 7.35 -7.62
CA PRO A 59 1.74 8.61 -7.32
C PRO A 59 1.31 9.23 -8.66
N GLN A 60 0.00 9.34 -8.88
CA GLN A 60 -0.51 10.03 -10.04
C GLN A 60 0.08 11.43 -9.97
N ILE A 61 0.93 11.78 -10.93
CA ILE A 61 1.36 13.16 -11.10
C ILE A 61 0.05 13.92 -11.31
N GLU A 62 -0.35 14.72 -10.33
CA GLU A 62 -1.42 15.69 -10.50
C GLU A 62 -1.01 16.56 -11.69
N LEU A 63 -1.50 16.19 -12.87
CA LEU A 63 -1.56 17.07 -14.03
C LEU A 63 -2.51 18.18 -13.62
N THR A 64 -1.96 19.16 -12.89
CA THR A 64 -2.55 20.48 -12.73
C THR A 64 -2.60 21.05 -14.13
N ALA A 65 -3.70 20.79 -14.81
CA ALA A 65 -4.08 21.49 -16.02
C ALA A 65 -4.36 22.95 -15.62
N ASN A 66 -3.28 23.73 -15.50
CA ASN A 66 -3.36 25.17 -15.68
C ASN A 66 -3.68 25.42 -17.16
N GLN A 67 -4.93 25.17 -17.55
CA GLN A 67 -5.49 25.76 -18.76
C GLN A 67 -6.10 27.09 -18.38
N SER A 68 -5.25 28.12 -18.36
CA SER A 68 -5.68 29.50 -18.54
C SER A 68 -5.59 29.81 -20.04
N ILE A 69 -6.75 29.94 -20.70
CA ILE A 69 -6.92 30.73 -21.92
C ILE A 69 -8.27 31.44 -21.79
#